data_AF-A0A7X9AHB5-F1
#
_entry.id   AF-A0A7X9AHB5-F1
#
_cell.length_a   1.000
_cell.length_b   1.000
_cell.length_c   1.000
_cell.angle_alpha   90.00
_cell.angle_beta   90.00
_cell.angle_gamma   90.00
#
_symmetry.space_group_name_H-M   'P 1'
#
loop_
_entity.id
_entity.type
_entity.pdbx_description
1 polymer ?
#
loop_
_entity_poly.entity_id
_entity_poly.type
_entity_poly.pdbx_seq_one_letter_code
_entity_poly.pdbx_strand_id
1 'polypeptide(L)'
;MNPEDMKETPEGAIKKYTTDFTELAANGKLDPVIGRDEEIRRAIQVLSRRTKNNPVLIGNAGVGKTAIVEGLANRIIAGDVPENLLNKKLLSLDMGALMAGASFRGQFEDRLKAVLKAVKDSDGGIILFIDELHTMVGAGKGEGSMDAGNLMKPMLARGE
;
A
#
# COMPACT_ATOMS: atom_id res chain seq x y z
N MET A 1 2.70 19.64 -27.00
CA MET A 1 2.23 18.93 -25.79
C MET A 1 1.78 20.00 -24.82
N ASN A 2 0.49 20.03 -24.45
CA ASN A 2 -0.04 21.13 -23.66
C ASN A 2 0.43 20.98 -22.20
N PRO A 3 0.80 22.07 -21.49
CA PRO A 3 1.25 21.99 -20.09
C PRO A 3 0.19 21.44 -19.11
N GLU A 4 -1.08 21.45 -19.51
CA GLU A 4 -2.19 20.91 -18.71
C GLU A 4 -2.35 19.38 -18.80
N ASP A 5 -1.74 18.73 -19.80
CA ASP A 5 -1.69 17.27 -19.93
C ASP A 5 -0.67 16.62 -18.97
N MET A 6 0.01 17.43 -18.16
CA MET A 6 1.11 17.01 -17.29
C MET A 6 0.69 16.85 -15.82
N LYS A 7 -0.60 17.01 -15.49
CA LYS A 7 -1.12 16.67 -14.15
C LYS A 7 -1.45 15.19 -14.08
N GLU A 8 -0.71 14.48 -13.23
CA GLU A 8 -0.91 13.07 -12.96
C GLU A 8 -2.32 12.83 -12.39
N THR A 9 -3.13 12.02 -13.06
CA THR A 9 -4.47 11.65 -12.58
C THR A 9 -4.35 10.65 -11.43
N PRO A 10 -5.30 10.60 -10.48
CA PRO A 10 -5.29 9.61 -9.39
C PRO A 10 -5.17 8.16 -9.89
N GLU A 11 -5.93 7.81 -10.94
CA GLU A 11 -5.89 6.49 -11.57
C GLU A 11 -4.54 6.21 -12.25
N GLY A 12 -3.98 7.22 -12.93
CA GLY A 12 -2.66 7.14 -13.54
C GLY A 12 -1.55 6.94 -12.51
N ALA A 13 -1.67 7.59 -11.35
CA ALA A 13 -0.74 7.46 -10.23
C ALA A 13 -0.72 6.04 -9.68
N ILE A 14 -1.89 5.44 -9.42
CA ILE A 14 -1.99 4.03 -8.98
C ILE A 14 -1.29 3.12 -9.98
N LYS A 15 -1.62 3.22 -11.27
CA LYS A 15 -1.07 2.32 -12.29
C LYS A 15 0.45 2.41 -12.43
N LYS A 16 1.02 3.59 -12.17
CA LYS A 16 2.45 3.86 -12.36
C LYS A 16 3.30 3.57 -11.12
N TYR A 17 2.74 3.77 -9.93
CA TYR A 17 3.49 3.68 -8.67
C TYR A 17 3.04 2.53 -7.77
N THR A 18 2.19 1.65 -8.26
CA THR A 18 1.77 0.46 -7.50
C THR A 18 1.79 -0.79 -8.35
N THR A 19 1.88 -1.93 -7.68
CA THR A 19 1.68 -3.26 -8.26
C THR A 19 0.44 -3.89 -7.64
N ASP A 20 -0.46 -4.43 -8.47
CA ASP A 20 -1.70 -5.05 -8.00
C ASP A 20 -1.46 -6.53 -7.65
N PHE A 21 -1.34 -6.84 -6.35
CA PHE A 21 -1.12 -8.20 -5.87
C PHE A 21 -2.36 -9.07 -6.04
N THR A 22 -3.56 -8.50 -5.99
CA THR A 22 -4.80 -9.24 -6.29
C THR A 22 -4.87 -9.67 -7.75
N GLU A 23 -4.43 -8.83 -8.68
CA GLU A 23 -4.29 -9.19 -10.09
C GLU A 23 -3.22 -10.28 -10.29
N LEU A 24 -2.07 -10.17 -9.61
CA LEU A 24 -1.04 -11.21 -9.65
C LEU A 24 -1.57 -12.56 -9.10
N ALA A 25 -2.31 -12.53 -7.99
CA ALA A 25 -2.93 -13.70 -7.38
C ALA A 25 -3.95 -14.35 -8.34
N ALA A 26 -4.85 -13.55 -8.93
CA ALA A 26 -5.84 -14.02 -9.88
C ALA A 26 -5.21 -14.68 -11.13
N ASN A 27 -4.04 -14.19 -11.53
CA ASN A 27 -3.27 -14.74 -12.64
C ASN A 27 -2.34 -15.91 -12.23
N GLY A 28 -2.36 -16.35 -10.96
CA GLY A 28 -1.52 -17.44 -10.47
C GLY A 28 -0.02 -17.11 -10.48
N LYS A 29 0.34 -15.82 -10.42
CA LYS A 29 1.73 -15.33 -10.46
C LYS A 29 2.37 -15.14 -9.08
N LEU A 30 1.59 -15.28 -8.01
CA LEU A 30 2.12 -15.24 -6.64
C LEU A 30 2.51 -16.65 -6.19
N ASP A 31 3.59 -16.73 -5.44
CA ASP A 31 4.04 -17.99 -4.86
C ASP A 31 3.04 -18.50 -3.79
N PRO A 32 2.88 -19.83 -3.66
CA PRO A 32 2.05 -20.40 -2.60
C PRO A 32 2.67 -20.11 -1.24
N VAL A 33 1.85 -19.56 -0.34
CA VAL A 33 2.30 -19.16 1.00
C VAL A 33 2.07 -20.31 1.98
N ILE A 34 3.15 -20.80 2.59
CA ILE A 34 3.12 -21.95 3.50
C ILE A 34 3.39 -21.48 4.94
N GLY A 35 2.55 -21.90 5.88
CA GLY A 35 2.80 -21.73 7.33
C GLY A 35 2.62 -20.32 7.87
N ARG A 36 1.85 -19.45 7.19
CA ARG A 36 1.57 -18.06 7.60
C ARG A 36 0.09 -17.76 7.88
N ASP A 37 -0.70 -18.80 8.12
CA ASP A 37 -2.16 -18.67 8.26
C ASP A 37 -2.56 -17.80 9.45
N GLU A 38 -1.82 -17.86 10.56
CA GLU A 38 -2.12 -17.05 11.74
C GLU A 38 -1.87 -15.57 11.48
N GLU A 39 -0.75 -15.22 10.86
CA GLU A 39 -0.40 -13.84 10.53
C GLU A 39 -1.34 -13.26 9.49
N ILE A 40 -1.71 -14.02 8.45
CA ILE A 40 -2.69 -13.61 7.45
C ILE A 40 -4.05 -13.39 8.10
N ARG A 41 -4.52 -14.33 8.93
CA ARG A 41 -5.78 -14.20 9.68
C ARG A 41 -5.76 -12.98 10.60
N ARG A 42 -4.61 -12.69 11.24
CA ARG A 42 -4.45 -11.51 12.09
C ARG A 42 -4.51 -10.21 11.29
N ALA A 43 -3.91 -10.17 10.10
CA ALA A 43 -4.00 -9.02 9.20
C ALA A 43 -5.46 -8.75 8.79
N ILE A 44 -6.19 -9.80 8.39
CA ILE A 44 -7.63 -9.74 8.07
C ILE A 44 -8.43 -9.17 9.26
N GLN A 45 -8.22 -9.68 10.47
CA GLN A 45 -8.90 -9.20 11.68
C GLN A 45 -8.67 -7.70 11.94
N VAL A 46 -7.47 -7.20 11.68
CA VAL A 46 -7.17 -5.77 11.86
C VAL A 46 -7.82 -4.95 10.74
N LEU A 47 -7.71 -5.38 9.49
CA LEU A 47 -8.31 -4.71 8.32
C LEU A 47 -9.84 -4.62 8.41
N SER A 48 -10.49 -5.60 9.05
CA SER A 48 -11.95 -5.60 9.27
C SER A 48 -12.44 -4.72 10.42
N ARG A 49 -11.56 -3.98 11.10
CA ARG A 49 -11.97 -3.02 12.14
C ARG A 49 -12.61 -1.79 11.52
N ARG A 50 -13.53 -1.16 12.27
CA ARG A 50 -14.15 0.12 11.87
C ARG A 50 -13.18 1.31 11.91
N THR A 51 -12.21 1.29 12.82
CA THR A 51 -11.19 2.34 12.97
C THR A 51 -9.86 1.69 13.31
N LYS A 52 -8.75 2.38 13.01
CA LYS A 52 -7.39 1.86 13.23
C LYS A 52 -7.21 0.48 12.59
N ASN A 53 -7.69 0.35 11.37
CA ASN A 53 -7.71 -0.85 10.54
C ASN A 53 -6.40 -1.06 9.76
N ASN A 54 -5.29 -0.51 10.26
CA ASN A 54 -3.99 -0.53 9.59
C ASN A 54 -3.08 -1.56 10.29
N PRO A 55 -2.99 -2.81 9.78
CA PRO A 55 -2.05 -3.79 10.32
C PRO A 55 -0.61 -3.36 10.06
N VAL A 56 0.28 -3.64 11.01
CA VAL A 56 1.73 -3.42 10.83
C VAL A 56 2.45 -4.75 11.07
N LEU A 57 3.17 -5.23 10.07
CA LEU A 57 3.95 -6.46 10.13
C LEU A 57 5.36 -6.17 10.67
N ILE A 58 5.63 -6.58 11.90
CA ILE A 58 6.91 -6.37 12.59
C ILE A 58 7.73 -7.66 12.56
N GLY A 59 9.03 -7.53 12.31
CA GLY A 59 9.96 -8.67 12.18
C GLY A 59 11.26 -8.24 11.50
N ASN A 60 12.25 -9.13 11.49
CA ASN A 60 13.54 -8.89 10.82
C ASN A 60 13.38 -8.83 9.28
N ALA A 61 14.36 -8.25 8.59
CA ALA A 61 14.42 -8.30 7.13
C ALA A 61 14.53 -9.76 6.66
N GLY A 62 13.90 -10.09 5.52
CA GLY A 62 13.99 -11.42 4.91
C GLY A 62 13.12 -12.52 5.54
N VAL A 63 12.35 -12.25 6.61
CA VAL A 63 11.47 -13.27 7.24
C VAL A 63 10.20 -13.60 6.43
N GLY A 64 10.01 -12.98 5.26
CA GLY A 64 8.85 -13.20 4.41
C GLY A 64 7.61 -12.40 4.82
N LYS A 65 7.77 -11.14 5.23
CA LYS A 65 6.62 -10.25 5.50
C LYS A 65 5.77 -10.04 4.25
N THR A 66 6.41 -9.87 3.10
CA THR A 66 5.73 -9.75 1.80
C THR A 66 4.91 -10.99 1.48
N ALA A 67 5.40 -12.19 1.82
CA ALA A 67 4.63 -13.42 1.64
C ALA A 67 3.31 -13.44 2.43
N ILE A 68 3.24 -12.78 3.60
CA ILE A 68 1.97 -12.63 4.33
C ILE A 68 0.98 -11.78 3.51
N VAL A 69 1.47 -10.73 2.85
CA VAL A 69 0.66 -9.83 2.01
C VAL A 69 0.22 -10.53 0.73
N GLU A 70 1.09 -11.31 0.09
CA GLU A 70 0.75 -12.15 -1.06
C GLU A 70 -0.30 -13.22 -0.69
N GLY A 71 -0.16 -13.82 0.49
CA GLY A 71 -1.14 -14.76 1.05
C GLY A 71 -2.49 -14.11 1.31
N LEU A 72 -2.50 -12.86 1.76
CA LEU A 72 -3.72 -12.05 1.87
C LEU A 72 -4.37 -11.82 0.50
N ALA A 73 -3.60 -11.46 -0.54
CA ALA A 73 -4.13 -11.31 -1.90
C ALA A 73 -4.78 -12.62 -2.39
N ASN A 74 -4.12 -13.76 -2.20
CA ASN A 74 -4.67 -15.06 -2.53
C ASN A 74 -6.00 -15.34 -1.82
N ARG A 75 -6.12 -15.00 -0.53
CA ARG A 75 -7.38 -15.17 0.22
C ARG A 75 -8.49 -14.25 -0.27
N ILE A 76 -8.17 -12.99 -0.62
CA ILE A 76 -9.15 -12.07 -1.20
C ILE A 76 -9.70 -12.63 -2.51
N ILE A 77 -8.84 -13.12 -3.40
CA ILE A 77 -9.24 -13.72 -4.68
C ILE A 77 -10.04 -15.02 -4.49
N ALA A 78 -9.67 -15.84 -3.53
CA ALA A 78 -10.40 -17.07 -3.20
C ALA A 78 -11.75 -16.81 -2.49
N GLY A 79 -12.01 -15.57 -2.06
CA GLY A 79 -13.18 -15.23 -1.25
C GLY A 79 -13.09 -15.73 0.20
N ASP A 80 -11.91 -16.16 0.66
CA ASP A 80 -11.64 -16.57 2.04
C ASP A 80 -11.31 -15.35 2.93
N VAL A 81 -12.19 -14.35 2.89
CA VAL A 81 -12.13 -13.14 3.70
C VAL A 81 -13.55 -12.70 4.08
N PRO A 82 -13.73 -11.92 5.16
CA PRO A 82 -15.04 -11.35 5.47
C PRO A 82 -15.56 -10.46 4.34
N GLU A 83 -16.89 -10.31 4.26
CA GLU A 83 -17.57 -9.55 3.19
C GLU A 83 -16.99 -8.15 2.99
N ASN A 84 -16.62 -7.49 4.09
CA ASN A 84 -16.08 -6.15 4.06
C ASN A 84 -14.71 -6.04 3.35
N LEU A 85 -14.02 -7.15 3.05
CA LEU A 85 -12.75 -7.23 2.31
C LEU A 85 -12.90 -7.90 0.93
N LEU A 86 -14.06 -8.46 0.61
CA LEU A 86 -14.30 -9.06 -0.70
C LEU A 86 -14.11 -8.01 -1.81
N ASN A 87 -13.53 -8.46 -2.93
CA ASN A 87 -13.31 -7.65 -4.14
C ASN A 87 -12.44 -6.40 -3.95
N LYS A 88 -11.82 -6.19 -2.78
CA LYS A 88 -10.84 -5.11 -2.62
C LYS A 88 -9.59 -5.42 -3.40
N LYS A 89 -8.96 -4.38 -3.96
CA LYS A 89 -7.63 -4.50 -4.56
C LYS A 89 -6.56 -4.37 -3.50
N LEU A 90 -5.55 -5.25 -3.54
CA LEU A 90 -4.36 -5.13 -2.70
C LEU A 90 -3.21 -4.58 -3.54
N LEU A 91 -2.87 -3.31 -3.31
CA LEU A 91 -1.87 -2.60 -4.10
C LEU A 91 -0.59 -2.41 -3.28
N SER A 92 0.54 -2.86 -3.81
CA SER A 92 1.86 -2.61 -3.23
C SER A 92 2.43 -1.31 -3.78
N LEU A 93 2.79 -0.37 -2.90
CA LEU A 93 3.44 0.88 -3.29
C LEU A 93 4.89 0.62 -3.73
N ASP A 94 5.25 1.10 -4.92
CA ASP A 94 6.62 1.06 -5.43
C ASP A 94 7.36 2.35 -5.06
N MET A 95 8.16 2.24 -3.99
CA MET A 95 9.01 3.34 -3.51
C MET A 95 10.08 3.75 -4.54
N GLY A 96 10.61 2.80 -5.30
CA GLY A 96 11.59 3.05 -6.36
C GLY A 96 10.99 3.89 -7.48
N ALA A 97 9.79 3.56 -7.94
CA ALA A 97 9.07 4.31 -8.96
C ALA A 97 8.71 5.73 -8.50
N LEU A 98 8.33 5.90 -7.23
CA LEU A 98 8.07 7.23 -6.65
C LEU A 98 9.34 8.09 -6.62
N MET A 99 10.49 7.50 -6.30
CA MET A 99 11.78 8.20 -6.23
C MET A 99 12.44 8.40 -7.60
N ALA A 100 12.15 7.53 -8.58
CA ALA A 100 12.76 7.58 -9.90
C ALA A 100 12.49 8.93 -10.60
N GLY A 101 13.56 9.63 -10.95
CA GLY A 101 13.49 10.95 -11.59
C GLY A 101 13.00 12.09 -10.69
N ALA A 102 12.72 11.83 -9.39
CA ALA A 102 12.40 12.87 -8.43
C ALA A 102 13.68 13.58 -7.97
N SER A 103 14.16 14.52 -8.78
CA SER A 103 15.34 15.33 -8.44
C SER A 103 15.08 16.30 -7.27
N PHE A 104 13.80 16.50 -6.92
CA PHE A 104 13.34 17.39 -5.87
C PHE A 104 12.35 16.66 -4.94
N ARG A 105 12.49 16.85 -3.62
CA ARG A 105 11.63 16.25 -2.58
C ARG A 105 10.14 16.51 -2.80
N GLY A 106 9.79 17.71 -3.27
CA GLY A 106 8.40 18.07 -3.56
C GLY A 106 7.73 17.16 -4.59
N GLN A 107 8.48 16.68 -5.59
CA GLN A 107 7.93 15.78 -6.61
C GLN A 107 7.56 14.41 -6.03
N PHE A 108 8.38 13.88 -5.10
CA PHE A 108 8.04 12.66 -4.38
C PHE A 108 6.76 12.84 -3.56
N GLU A 109 6.66 13.93 -2.80
CA GLU A 109 5.47 14.21 -1.99
C GLU A 109 4.21 14.36 -2.86
N ASP A 110 4.30 15.05 -3.99
CA ASP A 110 3.16 15.24 -4.89
C ASP A 110 2.71 13.91 -5.53
N ARG A 111 3.64 13.04 -5.90
CA ARG A 111 3.33 11.68 -6.39
C ARG A 111 2.69 10.83 -5.30
N LEU A 112 3.22 10.86 -4.08
CA LEU A 112 2.65 10.14 -2.94
C LEU A 112 1.24 10.67 -2.62
N LYS A 113 1.03 11.99 -2.62
CA LYS A 113 -0.30 12.59 -2.46
C LYS A 113 -1.27 12.14 -3.54
N ALA A 114 -0.83 12.01 -4.79
CA ALA A 114 -1.66 11.51 -5.87
C ALA A 114 -2.11 10.06 -5.64
N VAL A 115 -1.21 9.19 -5.19
CA VAL A 115 -1.54 7.80 -4.83
C VAL A 115 -2.49 7.75 -3.64
N LEU A 116 -2.18 8.46 -2.54
CA LEU A 116 -3.02 8.50 -1.35
C LEU A 116 -4.43 9.05 -1.65
N LYS A 117 -4.51 10.08 -2.51
CA LYS A 117 -5.80 10.59 -2.98
C LYS A 117 -6.58 9.52 -3.74
N ALA A 118 -5.92 8.79 -4.65
CA ALA A 118 -6.57 7.72 -5.41
C ALA A 118 -7.08 6.58 -4.52
N VAL A 119 -6.33 6.23 -3.47
CA VAL A 119 -6.77 5.27 -2.44
C VAL A 119 -8.00 5.78 -1.72
N LYS A 120 -8.00 7.04 -1.30
CA LYS A 120 -9.16 7.67 -0.63
C LYS A 120 -10.39 7.71 -1.54
N ASP A 121 -10.20 8.13 -2.78
CA ASP A 121 -11.28 8.26 -3.78
C ASP A 121 -11.86 6.90 -4.18
N SER A 122 -11.19 5.78 -3.84
CA SER A 122 -11.71 4.42 -4.05
C SER A 122 -12.80 4.00 -3.05
N ASP A 123 -13.15 4.85 -2.08
CA ASP A 123 -14.17 4.60 -1.05
C ASP A 123 -13.99 3.23 -0.35
N GLY A 124 -12.74 2.98 0.06
CA GLY A 124 -12.33 1.73 0.70
C GLY A 124 -12.14 0.55 -0.25
N GLY A 125 -12.26 0.71 -1.57
CA GLY A 125 -12.02 -0.35 -2.56
C GLY A 125 -10.56 -0.83 -2.65
N ILE A 126 -9.62 -0.11 -2.04
CA ILE A 126 -8.18 -0.39 -2.10
C ILE A 126 -7.60 -0.62 -0.70
N ILE A 127 -6.79 -1.66 -0.57
CA ILE A 127 -5.85 -1.86 0.54
C ILE A 127 -4.46 -1.49 0.00
N LEU A 128 -3.80 -0.51 0.60
CA LEU A 128 -2.45 -0.10 0.23
C LEU A 128 -1.42 -0.80 1.15
N PHE A 129 -0.54 -1.59 0.55
CA PHE A 129 0.63 -2.14 1.19
C PHE A 129 1.84 -1.22 0.95
N ILE A 130 2.57 -0.93 2.03
CA ILE A 130 3.80 -0.13 2.00
C ILE A 130 4.87 -1.00 2.65
N ASP A 131 5.83 -1.45 1.84
CA ASP A 131 7.00 -2.13 2.38
C ASP A 131 7.93 -1.12 3.06
N GLU A 132 8.65 -1.58 4.08
CA GLU A 132 9.61 -0.77 4.82
C GLU A 132 9.06 0.58 5.31
N LEU A 133 7.86 0.60 5.89
CA LEU A 133 7.16 1.81 6.36
C LEU A 133 8.01 2.77 7.20
N HIS A 134 9.03 2.28 7.90
CA HIS A 134 9.98 3.11 8.65
C HIS A 134 10.74 4.10 7.76
N THR A 135 11.02 3.76 6.50
CA THR A 135 11.64 4.65 5.50
C THR A 135 10.79 5.90 5.20
N MET A 136 9.47 5.78 5.41
CA MET A 136 8.47 6.83 5.18
C MET A 136 8.11 7.62 6.45
N VAL A 137 8.28 7.03 7.65
CA VAL A 137 7.79 7.61 8.91
C VAL A 137 8.89 8.27 9.75
N GLY A 138 10.16 8.12 9.38
CA GLY A 138 11.25 8.96 9.93
C GLY A 138 12.63 8.33 9.76
N ALA A 139 13.65 9.14 9.52
CA ALA A 139 14.58 9.41 10.60
C ALA A 139 14.92 10.91 10.69
N GLY A 140 14.16 11.65 11.50
CA GLY A 140 14.58 12.97 11.95
C GLY A 140 15.91 12.85 12.70
N LYS A 141 17.02 13.10 11.98
CA LYS A 141 18.38 13.49 12.43
C LYS A 141 19.39 13.66 11.28
N GLY A 142 18.93 13.82 10.05
CA GLY A 142 19.74 14.27 8.91
C GLY A 142 18.88 15.10 7.99
N GLU A 143 19.48 16.05 7.27
CA GLU A 143 18.81 17.04 6.39
C GLU A 143 17.98 16.45 5.22
N GLY A 144 17.55 15.19 5.27
CA GLY A 144 16.89 14.47 4.18
C GLY A 144 15.85 13.41 4.53
N SER A 145 15.33 13.34 5.76
CA SER A 145 14.19 12.46 6.05
C SER A 145 12.90 12.98 5.40
N MET A 146 12.31 12.18 4.52
CA MET A 146 11.01 12.45 3.90
C MET A 146 9.92 12.43 4.98
N ASP A 147 9.16 13.52 5.13
CA ASP A 147 8.08 13.63 6.12
C ASP A 147 6.74 13.09 5.58
N ALA A 148 6.79 11.90 4.97
CA ALA A 148 5.60 11.21 4.46
C ALA A 148 4.66 10.79 5.61
N GLY A 149 5.20 10.60 6.82
CA GLY A 149 4.42 10.33 8.02
C GLY A 149 3.35 11.39 8.31
N ASN A 150 3.65 12.68 8.12
CA ASN A 150 2.66 13.74 8.31
C ASN A 150 1.53 13.72 7.26
N LEU A 151 1.82 13.29 6.03
CA LEU A 151 0.80 13.14 4.98
C LEU A 151 -0.17 11.99 5.28
N MET A 152 0.32 10.90 5.88
CA MET A 152 -0.48 9.70 6.14
C MET A 152 -1.30 9.76 7.44
N LYS A 153 -0.84 10.52 8.45
CA LYS A 153 -1.48 10.62 9.78
C LYS A 153 -3.02 10.81 9.74
N PRO A 154 -3.58 11.74 8.95
CA PRO A 154 -5.03 11.95 8.92
C PRO A 154 -5.81 10.74 8.43
N MET A 155 -5.28 10.02 7.43
CA MET A 155 -5.92 8.85 6.83
C MET A 155 -5.86 7.65 7.79
N LEU A 156 -4.69 7.42 8.38
CA LEU A 156 -4.47 6.34 9.35
C LEU A 156 -5.35 6.47 10.60
N ALA A 157 -5.61 7.71 11.05
CA ALA A 157 -6.44 7.97 12.22
C ALA A 157 -7.93 7.69 11.98
N ARG A 158 -8.42 7.98 10.76
CA ARG A 158 -9.83 7.82 10.39
C ARG A 158 -10.17 6.42 9.90
N GLY A 159 -9.18 5.70 9.37
CA GLY A 159 -9.41 4.37 8.76
C GLY A 159 -10.13 4.47 7.41
N GLU A 160 -9.92 5.60 6.72
CA GLU A 160 -10.36 5.89 5.34
C GLU A 160 -9.38 5.33 4.32
#